data_AF-A0AAW2JDL3-F1
#
_entry.id   AF-A0AAW2JDL3-F1
#
_cell.length_a   1.000
_cell.length_b   1.000
_cell.length_c   1.000
_cell.angle_alpha   90.00
_cell.angle_beta   90.00
_cell.angle_gamma   90.00
#
_symmetry.space_group_name_H-M   'P 1'
#
loop_
_entity.id
_entity.type
_entity.pdbx_description
1 polymer ?
#
loop_
_entity_poly.entity_id
_entity_poly.type
_entity_poly.pdbx_seq_one_letter_code
_entity_poly.pdbx_strand_id
1 'polypeptide(L)'
;MHIEKNVFENIFNIVMNVKGKTKDNLNLQKDLKVICNRLKLEVDVRRPNVMPKVLYTLTMEQKMRICEWISPLKFPDGYTSNLARCLDMKEMRLHGMKSHDFHVFMLKFIPISSREMLPEPVWSG
;
A
#
# COMPACT_ATOMS: atom_id res chain seq x y z
N MET A 1 -0.97 6.01 -18.48
CA MET A 1 0.24 5.22 -18.17
C MET A 1 1.11 5.77 -17.04
N HIS A 2 1.54 7.06 -17.03
CA HIS A 2 2.27 7.62 -15.88
C HIS A 2 1.38 7.86 -14.64
N ILE A 3 0.15 8.31 -14.85
CA ILE A 3 -0.81 8.59 -13.77
C ILE A 3 -1.12 7.31 -12.99
N GLU A 4 -1.44 6.23 -13.70
CA GLU A 4 -1.75 4.92 -13.10
C GLU A 4 -0.62 4.38 -12.25
N LYS A 5 0.61 4.42 -12.78
CA LYS A 5 1.81 4.06 -12.03
C LYS A 5 1.91 4.91 -10.75
N ASN A 6 1.79 6.23 -10.87
CA ASN A 6 1.93 7.14 -9.74
C ASN A 6 0.85 6.90 -8.66
N VAL A 7 -0.40 6.65 -9.09
CA VAL A 7 -1.51 6.33 -8.17
C VAL A 7 -1.25 5.00 -7.47
N PHE A 8 -0.91 3.96 -8.22
CA PHE A 8 -0.58 2.65 -7.66
C PHE A 8 0.56 2.74 -6.66
N GLU A 9 1.71 3.29 -7.07
CA GLU A 9 2.89 3.39 -6.22
C GLU A 9 2.58 4.20 -4.97
N ASN A 10 1.79 5.27 -5.06
CA ASN A 10 1.41 6.04 -3.88
C ASN A 10 0.58 5.22 -2.89
N ILE A 11 -0.49 4.56 -3.36
CA ILE A 11 -1.36 3.74 -2.51
C ILE A 11 -0.58 2.57 -1.92
N PHE A 12 0.11 1.81 -2.77
CA PHE A 12 0.83 0.61 -2.37
C PHE A 12 1.96 0.92 -1.38
N ASN A 13 2.75 1.97 -1.61
CA ASN A 13 3.85 2.32 -0.70
C ASN A 13 3.35 2.82 0.65
N ILE A 14 2.17 3.45 0.74
CA ILE A 14 1.54 3.83 2.00
C ILE A 14 1.09 2.56 2.75
N VAL A 15 0.31 1.69 2.10
CA VAL A 15 -0.24 0.47 2.74
C VAL A 15 0.88 -0.48 3.19
N MET A 16 1.89 -0.69 2.34
CA MET A 16 3.07 -1.50 2.65
C MET A 16 4.09 -0.77 3.51
N ASN A 17 3.88 0.51 3.86
CA ASN A 17 4.81 1.35 4.60
C ASN A 17 6.28 1.17 4.14
N VAL A 18 6.52 1.38 2.85
CA VAL A 18 7.84 1.16 2.22
C VAL A 18 8.75 2.34 2.58
N LYS A 19 9.84 2.06 3.30
CA LYS A 19 10.79 3.08 3.76
C LYS A 19 11.34 3.88 2.58
N GLY A 20 11.28 5.21 2.69
CA GLY A 20 11.76 6.14 1.65
C GLY A 20 10.86 6.29 0.42
N LYS A 21 9.73 5.56 0.34
CA LYS A 21 8.75 5.69 -0.74
C LYS A 21 7.34 6.04 -0.26
N THR A 22 6.99 5.70 0.98
CA THR A 22 5.71 6.10 1.57
C THR A 22 5.60 7.62 1.63
N LYS A 23 4.44 8.15 1.23
CA LYS A 23 4.11 9.57 1.44
C LYS A 23 3.51 9.84 2.81
N ASP A 24 3.23 8.81 3.60
CA ASP A 24 2.81 8.96 4.99
C ASP A 24 4.00 9.42 5.83
N ASN A 25 4.06 10.73 6.07
CA ASN A 25 5.11 11.40 6.83
C ASN A 25 4.49 12.24 7.95
N LEU A 26 5.32 12.69 8.90
CA LEU A 26 4.84 13.40 10.10
C LEU A 26 4.11 14.70 9.73
N ASN A 27 4.54 15.36 8.65
CA ASN A 27 3.88 16.57 8.17
C ASN A 27 2.50 16.24 7.61
N LEU A 28 2.36 15.17 6.83
CA LEU A 28 1.07 14.71 6.32
C LEU A 28 0.09 14.39 7.45
N GLN A 29 0.54 13.81 8.56
CA GLN A 29 -0.34 13.57 9.72
C GLN A 29 -0.74 14.84 10.46
N LYS A 30 0.16 15.84 10.53
CA LYS A 30 -0.17 17.18 11.04
C LYS A 30 -1.19 17.87 10.13
N ASP A 31 -1.04 17.73 8.82
CA ASP A 31 -1.97 18.28 7.83
C ASP A 31 -3.32 17.56 7.91
N LEU A 32 -3.34 16.24 8.12
CA LEU A 32 -4.57 15.47 8.33
C LEU A 32 -5.35 15.99 9.52
N LYS A 33 -4.71 16.44 10.61
CA LYS A 33 -5.42 17.07 11.74
C LYS A 33 -6.14 18.35 11.34
N VAL A 34 -5.55 19.14 10.44
CA VAL A 34 -6.12 20.42 9.99
C VAL A 34 -7.24 20.19 8.97
N ILE A 35 -7.04 19.24 8.05
CA ILE A 35 -7.90 19.04 6.88
C ILE A 35 -9.00 18.00 7.14
N CYS A 36 -8.76 17.03 8.03
CA CYS A 36 -9.65 15.89 8.28
C CYS A 36 -10.01 15.77 9.77
N ASN A 37 -11.30 15.62 10.07
CA ASN A 37 -11.76 15.36 11.44
C ASN A 37 -11.61 13.87 11.83
N ARG A 38 -10.37 13.35 11.84
CA ARG A 38 -10.06 11.95 12.18
C ARG A 38 -9.14 11.87 13.40
N LEU A 39 -9.71 12.09 14.58
CA LEU A 39 -9.02 12.07 15.89
C LEU A 39 -8.09 10.86 16.11
N LYS A 40 -8.44 9.68 15.57
CA LYS A 40 -7.64 8.45 15.69
C LYS A 40 -6.32 8.46 14.91
N LEU A 41 -6.14 9.41 13.99
CA LEU A 41 -4.93 9.55 13.16
C LEU A 41 -4.14 10.82 13.54
N GLU A 42 -4.55 11.54 14.58
CA GLU A 42 -3.85 12.73 15.04
C GLU A 42 -2.55 12.39 15.77
N VAL A 43 -1.51 13.19 15.52
CA VAL A 43 -0.26 13.13 16.26
C VAL A 43 -0.50 13.57 17.71
N ASP A 44 -0.01 12.78 18.67
CA ASP A 44 -0.11 13.11 20.09
C ASP A 44 0.70 14.38 20.40
N VAL A 45 0.06 15.37 21.01
CA VAL A 45 0.68 16.63 21.43
C VAL A 45 1.81 16.39 22.44
N ARG A 46 1.72 15.34 23.25
CA ARG A 46 2.77 14.95 24.21
C ARG A 46 3.95 14.24 23.55
N ARG A 47 3.76 13.70 22.35
CA ARG A 47 4.79 13.01 21.55
C ARG A 47 4.74 13.48 20.10
N PRO A 48 5.04 14.75 19.83
CA PRO A 48 4.82 15.39 18.52
C PRO A 48 5.67 14.83 17.38
N ASN A 49 6.66 13.98 17.71
CA ASN A 49 7.56 13.32 16.76
C ASN A 49 7.25 11.83 16.56
N VAL A 50 6.20 11.30 17.20
CA VAL A 50 5.81 9.90 17.10
C VAL A 50 4.55 9.81 16.25
N MET A 51 4.61 9.04 15.17
CA MET A 51 3.44 8.75 14.37
C MET A 51 2.47 7.83 15.13
N PRO A 52 1.16 8.13 15.12
CA PRO A 52 0.16 7.21 15.62
C PRO A 52 0.15 5.95 14.74
N LYS A 53 -0.27 4.83 15.32
CA LYS A 53 -0.44 3.59 14.58
C LYS A 53 -1.61 3.75 13.61
N VAL A 54 -1.30 3.86 12.33
CA VAL A 54 -2.30 4.09 11.28
C VAL A 54 -2.90 2.77 10.79
N LEU A 55 -4.24 2.70 10.80
CA LEU A 55 -5.02 1.48 10.52
C LEU A 55 -4.87 0.95 9.10
N TYR A 56 -4.36 1.76 8.18
CA TYR A 56 -4.17 1.42 6.77
C TYR A 56 -2.76 0.88 6.46
N THR A 57 -1.85 0.83 7.45
CA THR A 57 -0.53 0.21 7.27
C THR A 57 -0.53 -1.25 7.71
N LEU A 58 0.09 -2.10 6.91
CA LEU A 58 0.18 -3.52 7.19
C LEU A 58 1.31 -3.82 8.17
N THR A 59 1.06 -4.79 9.04
CA THR A 59 2.09 -5.42 9.87
C THR A 59 3.09 -6.19 9.01
N MET A 60 4.27 -6.51 9.55
CA MET A 60 5.27 -7.28 8.81
C MET A 60 4.73 -8.64 8.34
N GLU A 61 3.95 -9.31 9.20
CA GLU A 61 3.31 -10.58 8.85
C GLU A 61 2.31 -10.43 7.70
N GLN A 62 1.48 -9.38 7.70
CA GLN A 62 0.56 -9.11 6.60
C GLN A 62 1.31 -8.78 5.29
N LYS A 63 2.40 -8.03 5.36
CA LYS A 63 3.25 -7.74 4.19
C LYS A 63 3.86 -9.02 3.60
N MET A 64 4.36 -9.92 4.46
CA MET A 64 4.87 -11.23 4.04
C MET A 64 3.79 -12.02 3.29
N ARG A 65 2.59 -12.13 3.87
CA ARG A 65 1.46 -12.84 3.23
C ARG A 65 1.13 -12.26 1.85
N ILE A 66 1.21 -10.93 1.65
CA ILE A 66 1.03 -10.32 0.33
C ILE A 66 2.11 -10.79 -0.64
N CYS A 67 3.37 -10.67 -0.26
CA CYS A 67 4.46 -11.00 -1.16
C CYS A 67 4.48 -12.50 -1.49
N GLU A 68 4.17 -13.36 -0.51
CA GLU A 68 3.97 -14.80 -0.70
C GLU A 68 2.79 -15.11 -1.61
N TRP A 69 1.68 -14.36 -1.49
CA TRP A 69 0.53 -14.51 -2.39
C TRP A 69 0.83 -14.05 -3.82
N ILE A 70 1.58 -12.96 -3.99
CA ILE A 70 1.92 -12.42 -5.31
C ILE A 70 2.94 -13.30 -6.04
N SER A 71 3.88 -13.92 -5.31
CA SER A 71 4.98 -14.72 -5.88
C SER A 71 4.53 -15.83 -6.86
N PRO A 72 3.53 -16.67 -6.55
CA PRO A 72 3.05 -17.70 -7.47
C PRO A 72 2.06 -17.19 -8.53
N LEU A 73 1.61 -15.94 -8.50
CA LEU A 73 0.62 -15.43 -9.45
C LEU A 73 1.16 -15.47 -10.87
N LYS A 74 0.57 -16.35 -11.68
CA LYS A 74 0.80 -16.46 -13.11
C LYS A 74 -0.54 -16.60 -13.81
N PHE A 75 -0.72 -15.82 -14.86
CA PHE A 75 -1.90 -15.88 -15.69
C PHE A 75 -1.60 -16.71 -16.95
N PRO A 76 -2.36 -17.77 -17.25
CA PRO A 76 -2.07 -18.68 -18.35
C PRO A 76 -2.17 -18.03 -19.74
N ASP A 77 -2.95 -16.95 -19.85
CA ASP A 77 -3.11 -16.12 -21.04
C ASP A 77 -2.10 -14.96 -21.12
N GLY A 78 -1.22 -14.83 -20.12
CA GLY A 78 -0.27 -13.72 -20.02
C GLY A 78 -0.92 -12.39 -19.64
N TYR A 79 -2.10 -12.40 -19.00
CA TYR A 79 -2.82 -11.19 -18.57
C TYR A 79 -1.97 -10.24 -17.73
N THR A 80 -1.00 -10.74 -16.95
CA THR A 80 0.06 -9.92 -16.37
C THR A 80 1.42 -10.49 -16.71
N SER A 81 2.45 -9.66 -16.61
CA SER A 81 3.83 -10.17 -16.60
C SER A 81 4.09 -11.04 -15.36
N ASN A 82 5.22 -11.73 -15.33
CA ASN A 82 5.63 -12.55 -14.18
C ASN A 82 5.98 -11.65 -12.99
N LEU A 83 5.00 -11.40 -12.12
CA LEU A 83 5.09 -10.51 -10.96
C LEU A 83 6.13 -10.97 -9.94
N ALA A 84 6.46 -12.26 -9.89
CA ALA A 84 7.52 -12.79 -9.03
C ALA A 84 8.86 -12.08 -9.27
N ARG A 85 9.14 -11.67 -10.52
CA ARG A 85 10.37 -10.94 -10.88
C ARG A 85 10.40 -9.50 -10.37
N CYS A 86 9.23 -8.97 -10.01
CA CYS A 86 9.06 -7.61 -9.52
C CYS A 86 9.08 -7.54 -8.00
N LEU A 87 9.01 -8.69 -7.30
CA LEU A 87 8.95 -8.75 -5.84
C LEU A 87 10.34 -8.75 -5.22
N ASP A 88 10.52 -7.85 -4.26
CA ASP A 88 11.66 -7.83 -3.35
C ASP A 88 11.16 -8.30 -1.97
N MET A 89 11.38 -9.59 -1.68
CA MET A 89 10.97 -10.24 -0.42
C MET A 89 11.74 -9.72 0.80
N LYS A 90 12.88 -9.03 0.60
CA LYS A 90 13.67 -8.48 1.72
C LYS A 90 13.08 -7.15 2.16
N GLU A 91 12.76 -6.29 1.20
CA GLU A 91 12.21 -4.96 1.46
C GLU A 91 10.67 -4.90 1.39
N MET A 92 10.02 -6.05 1.13
CA MET A 92 8.56 -6.19 0.96
C MET A 92 7.97 -5.16 -0.01
N ARG A 93 8.58 -5.01 -1.19
CA ARG A 93 8.20 -4.01 -2.19
C ARG A 93 8.14 -4.58 -3.60
N LEU A 94 7.43 -3.88 -4.47
CA LEU A 94 7.39 -4.15 -5.91
C LEU A 94 8.30 -3.17 -6.67
N HIS A 95 9.02 -3.67 -7.67
CA HIS A 95 9.85 -2.88 -8.58
C HIS A 95 9.81 -3.43 -10.01
N GLY A 96 10.10 -2.57 -10.99
CA GLY A 96 10.23 -3.01 -12.39
C GLY A 96 8.95 -3.54 -13.04
N MET A 97 7.78 -3.27 -12.46
CA MET A 97 6.49 -3.61 -13.06
C MET A 97 6.27 -2.81 -14.34
N LYS A 98 5.65 -3.45 -15.34
CA LYS A 98 5.19 -2.75 -16.55
C LYS A 98 3.92 -1.98 -16.22
N SER A 99 3.61 -0.98 -17.04
CA SER A 99 2.43 -0.18 -16.81
C SER A 99 1.11 -0.94 -16.93
N HIS A 100 1.07 -1.97 -17.77
CA HIS A 100 -0.06 -2.90 -17.82
C HIS A 100 -0.27 -3.61 -16.47
N ASP A 101 0.82 -4.04 -15.82
CA ASP A 101 0.73 -4.73 -14.53
C ASP A 101 0.17 -3.80 -13.45
N PHE A 102 0.56 -2.52 -13.44
CA PHE A 102 -0.03 -1.52 -12.54
C PHE A 102 -1.54 -1.34 -12.77
N HIS A 103 -1.96 -1.26 -14.04
CA HIS A 103 -3.36 -1.12 -14.40
C HIS A 103 -4.19 -2.31 -13.89
N VAL A 104 -3.72 -3.54 -14.16
CA VAL A 104 -4.39 -4.76 -13.66
C VAL A 104 -4.40 -4.80 -12.14
N PHE A 105 -3.30 -4.41 -11.47
CA PHE A 105 -3.23 -4.36 -10.01
C PHE A 105 -4.29 -3.45 -9.40
N MET A 106 -4.42 -2.23 -9.92
CA MET A 106 -5.39 -1.29 -9.37
C MET A 106 -6.83 -1.75 -9.58
N LEU A 107 -7.16 -2.29 -10.76
CA LEU A 107 -8.54 -2.66 -11.08
C LEU A 107 -8.99 -3.97 -10.44
N LYS A 108 -8.08 -4.95 -10.31
CA LYS A 108 -8.44 -6.31 -9.88
C LYS A 108 -7.92 -6.64 -8.51
N PHE A 109 -6.66 -6.31 -8.25
CA PHE A 109 -5.97 -6.81 -7.08
C PHE A 109 -6.18 -5.95 -5.84
N ILE A 110 -6.13 -4.62 -5.95
CA ILE A 110 -6.35 -3.71 -4.81
C ILE A 110 -7.72 -3.95 -4.15
N PRO A 111 -8.85 -4.04 -4.88
CA PRO A 111 -10.14 -4.27 -4.25
C PRO A 111 -10.23 -5.60 -3.51
N ILE A 112 -9.64 -6.66 -4.06
CA ILE A 112 -9.63 -8.00 -3.47
C ILE A 112 -8.73 -8.02 -2.22
N SER A 113 -7.50 -7.54 -2.33
CA SER A 113 -6.56 -7.53 -1.21
C SER A 113 -7.02 -6.58 -0.10
N SER A 114 -7.68 -5.48 -0.42
CA SER A 114 -8.17 -4.54 0.61
C SER A 114 -9.24 -5.18 1.49
N ARG A 115 -10.15 -5.99 0.91
CA ARG A 115 -11.19 -6.71 1.67
C ARG A 115 -10.62 -7.74 2.64
N GLU A 116 -9.62 -8.49 2.19
CA GLU A 116 -9.00 -9.55 2.99
C GLU A 116 -8.04 -9.03 4.06
N MET A 117 -7.47 -7.82 3.87
CA MET A 117 -6.28 -7.41 4.62
C MET A 117 -6.44 -6.14 5.44
N LEU A 118 -7.35 -5.26 5.06
CA LEU A 118 -7.61 -4.02 5.78
C LEU A 118 -8.91 -4.16 6.58
N PRO A 119 -9.01 -3.50 7.75
CA PRO A 119 -10.26 -3.46 8.51
C PRO A 119 -11.40 -2.93 7.64
N GLU A 120 -12.61 -3.48 7.80
CA GLU A 120 -13.82 -3.09 7.06
C GLU A 120 -13.96 -1.56 6.91
N PRO A 121 -13.80 -0.72 7.96
CA PRO A 121 -13.92 0.73 7.84
C PRO A 121 -12.95 1.42 6.86
N VAL A 122 -11.92 0.72 6.38
CA VAL A 122 -10.94 1.24 5.42
C VAL A 122 -11.38 1.00 3.97
N TRP A 123 -12.14 -0.06 3.70
CA TRP A 123 -12.52 -0.45 2.33
C TRP A 123 -14.03 -0.46 2.07
N SER A 124 -14.88 -0.51 3.11
CA SER A 124 -16.33 -0.35 3.01
C SER A 124 -16.67 1.14 2.85
N GLY A 125 -16.51 1.66 1.63
CA GLY A 125 -16.98 2.98 1.24
C GLY A 125 -18.45 2.96 0.88
#